data_AF-A0A6G4JDK6-F1
#
_entry.id   AF-A0A6G4JDK6-F1
#
_cell.length_a   1.000
_cell.length_b   1.000
_cell.length_c   1.000
_cell.angle_alpha   90.00
_cell.angle_beta   90.00
_cell.angle_gamma   90.00
#
_symmetry.space_group_name_H-M   'P 1'
#
loop_
_entity.id
_entity.type
_entity.pdbx_description
1 polymer ?
#
loop_
_entity_poly.entity_id
_entity_poly.type
_entity_poly.pdbx_seq_one_letter_code
_entity_poly.pdbx_strand_id
1 'polypeptide(L)'
;DVYKRQAIGCVQNKTMRRFISYINSPIAITSANISGTADDILITENEAIKHMGENVRYMLRSQNKTNYKTSSTIIKVTDNKIELLREGDIKFEEIKERLGTGIIYE
;
A
#
# COMPACT_ATOMS: atom_id res chain seq x y z
N ASP A 1 -25.66 0.70 -12.32
CA ASP A 1 -24.72 -0.02 -11.43
C ASP A 1 -23.28 0.39 -11.69
N VAL A 2 -22.76 1.30 -10.87
CA VAL A 2 -21.34 1.67 -10.89
C VAL A 2 -20.62 0.65 -10.01
N TYR A 3 -19.90 -0.29 -10.62
CA TYR A 3 -19.11 -1.30 -9.89
C TYR A 3 -18.24 -0.62 -8.82
N LYS A 4 -18.54 -0.90 -7.54
CA LYS A 4 -17.73 -0.44 -6.40
C LYS A 4 -16.39 -1.19 -6.42
N ARG A 5 -15.36 -0.55 -6.98
CA ARG A 5 -13.98 -1.06 -6.92
C ARG A 5 -13.37 -0.72 -5.57
N GLN A 6 -12.65 -1.67 -4.99
CA GLN A 6 -11.93 -1.51 -3.74
C GLN A 6 -10.50 -2.00 -3.92
N ALA A 7 -9.53 -1.23 -3.43
CA ALA A 7 -8.15 -1.66 -3.35
C ALA A 7 -7.94 -2.44 -2.05
N ILE A 8 -7.32 -3.62 -2.14
CA ILE A 8 -6.99 -4.46 -1.00
C ILE A 8 -5.50 -4.77 -1.06
N GLY A 9 -4.82 -4.73 0.08
CA GLY A 9 -3.41 -5.06 0.20
C GLY A 9 -3.12 -5.84 1.47
N CYS A 10 -2.15 -6.76 1.38
CA CYS A 10 -1.62 -7.48 2.54
C CYS A 10 -0.24 -6.92 2.88
N VAL A 11 -0.13 -6.23 4.02
CA VAL A 11 1.09 -5.53 4.41
C VAL A 11 2.08 -6.51 5.04
N GLN A 12 3.32 -6.54 4.55
CA GLN A 12 4.36 -7.43 5.10
C GLN A 12 4.93 -6.95 6.45
N ASN A 13 4.74 -5.68 6.81
CA ASN A 13 5.21 -5.11 8.07
C ASN A 13 4.63 -5.89 9.28
N LYS A 14 5.51 -6.48 10.10
CA LYS A 14 5.12 -7.31 11.25
C LYS A 14 4.35 -6.52 12.31
N THR A 15 4.68 -5.26 12.55
CA THR A 15 3.98 -4.38 13.49
C THR A 15 2.54 -4.17 13.03
N MET A 16 2.34 -3.84 11.75
CA MET A 16 1.00 -3.68 11.18
C MET A 16 0.18 -4.96 11.22
N ARG A 17 0.78 -6.13 10.89
CA ARG A 17 0.07 -7.41 10.96
C ARG A 17 -0.37 -7.78 12.37
N ARG A 18 0.49 -7.53 13.38
CA ARG A 18 0.12 -7.72 14.79
C ARG A 18 -1.02 -6.78 15.20
N PHE A 19 -0.98 -5.53 14.75
CA PHE A 19 -2.05 -4.56 15.01
C PHE A 19 -3.38 -4.99 14.38
N ILE A 20 -3.38 -5.34 13.09
CA ILE A 20 -4.58 -5.86 12.40
C ILE A 20 -5.12 -7.12 13.10
N SER A 21 -4.24 -8.03 13.50
CA SER A 21 -4.66 -9.24 14.23
C SER A 21 -5.28 -8.94 15.59
N TYR A 22 -4.77 -7.92 16.30
CA TYR A 22 -5.34 -7.49 17.59
C TYR A 22 -6.72 -6.85 17.42
N ILE A 23 -6.90 -6.04 16.38
CA ILE A 23 -8.20 -5.42 16.03
C ILE A 23 -9.20 -6.47 15.50
N ASN A 24 -8.70 -7.56 14.92
CA ASN A 24 -9.50 -8.65 14.34
C ASN A 24 -10.51 -8.16 13.28
N SER A 25 -10.10 -7.20 12.46
CA SER A 25 -10.87 -6.66 11.34
C SER A 25 -9.97 -5.99 10.30
N PRO A 26 -10.39 -5.87 9.03
CA PRO A 26 -9.69 -5.07 8.03
C PRO A 26 -9.61 -3.61 8.46
N ILE A 27 -8.52 -2.93 8.08
CA ILE A 27 -8.30 -1.52 8.41
C ILE A 27 -8.18 -0.75 7.09
N ALA A 28 -9.02 0.27 6.93
CA ALA A 28 -8.86 1.24 5.86
C ALA A 28 -7.71 2.18 6.24
N ILE A 29 -6.69 2.24 5.39
CA ILE A 29 -5.52 3.09 5.58
C ILE A 29 -5.13 3.79 4.28
N THR A 30 -4.63 5.00 4.41
CA THR A 30 -3.96 5.76 3.35
C THR A 30 -2.54 6.09 3.80
N SER A 31 -1.74 6.71 2.93
CA SER A 31 -0.46 7.26 3.32
C SER A 31 -0.63 8.33 4.41
N ALA A 32 0.28 8.33 5.39
CA ALA A 32 0.22 9.21 6.56
C ALA A 32 0.79 10.61 6.25
N ASN A 33 0.24 11.28 5.24
CA ASN A 33 0.59 12.63 4.83
C ASN A 33 -0.63 13.49 4.53
N ILE A 34 -0.42 14.80 4.44
CA ILE A 34 -1.44 15.74 3.93
C ILE A 34 -1.63 15.43 2.43
N SER A 35 -2.88 15.38 1.97
CA SER A 35 -3.18 15.04 0.57
C SER A 35 -2.52 16.02 -0.40
N GLY A 36 -1.90 15.50 -1.46
CA GLY A 36 -1.25 16.30 -2.52
C GLY A 36 0.12 16.88 -2.17
N THR A 37 0.73 16.48 -1.04
CA THR A 37 2.02 17.05 -0.61
C THR A 37 3.20 16.06 -0.63
N ALA A 38 2.93 14.77 -0.84
CA ALA A 38 3.94 13.72 -0.74
C ALA A 38 3.57 12.54 -1.67
N ASP A 39 3.31 12.88 -2.92
CA ASP A 39 2.98 11.88 -3.94
C ASP A 39 4.25 11.10 -4.32
N ASP A 40 4.09 9.79 -4.50
CA ASP A 40 5.13 8.83 -4.93
C ASP A 40 6.39 8.68 -4.06
N ILE A 41 6.43 9.32 -2.89
CA ILE A 41 7.49 9.07 -1.90
C ILE A 41 7.05 8.07 -0.83
N LEU A 42 8.02 7.38 -0.24
CA LEU A 42 7.78 6.62 0.98
C LEU A 42 7.69 7.59 2.16
N ILE A 43 6.56 7.60 2.86
CA ILE A 43 6.38 8.39 4.07
C ILE A 43 7.25 7.81 5.19
N THR A 44 8.27 8.56 5.59
CA THR A 44 9.12 8.21 6.74
C THR A 44 8.44 8.58 8.06
N GLU A 45 8.98 8.12 9.19
CA GLU A 45 8.48 8.53 10.51
C GLU A 45 8.55 10.05 10.70
N ASN A 46 9.66 10.69 10.31
CA ASN A 46 9.80 12.14 10.45
C ASN A 46 8.80 12.89 9.57
N GLU A 47 8.58 12.43 8.33
CA GLU A 47 7.56 13.03 7.47
C GLU A 47 6.15 12.79 8.04
N ALA A 48 5.83 11.60 8.55
CA ALA A 48 4.56 11.34 9.18
C ALA A 48 4.31 12.27 10.39
N ILE A 49 5.33 12.49 11.24
CA ILE A 49 5.25 13.43 12.37
C ILE A 49 5.03 14.86 11.88
N LYS A 50 5.74 15.30 10.84
CA LYS A 50 5.60 16.64 10.26
C LYS A 50 4.20 16.87 9.66
N HIS A 51 3.64 15.87 8.98
CA HIS A 51 2.35 15.97 8.32
C HIS A 51 1.16 15.77 9.26
N MET A 52 1.26 14.83 10.19
CA MET A 52 0.16 14.45 11.07
C MET A 52 0.24 15.15 12.41
N GLY A 53 1.43 15.30 12.99
CA GLY A 53 1.66 16.02 14.24
C GLY A 53 0.66 15.65 15.32
N GLU A 54 -0.02 16.66 15.86
CA GLU A 54 -1.06 16.54 16.90
C GLU A 54 -2.46 16.23 16.33
N ASN A 55 -2.62 16.13 15.01
CA ASN A 55 -3.91 15.85 14.36
C ASN A 55 -4.32 14.37 14.44
N VAL A 56 -3.48 13.52 15.03
CA VAL A 56 -3.76 12.09 15.23
C VAL A 56 -3.63 11.74 16.70
N ARG A 57 -4.55 10.91 17.21
CA ARG A 57 -4.55 10.50 18.63
C ARG A 57 -3.40 9.55 18.97
N TYR A 58 -2.97 8.75 17.99
CA TYR A 58 -1.94 7.73 18.19
C TYR A 58 -1.02 7.64 16.98
N MET A 59 0.26 7.41 17.24
CA MET A 59 1.24 7.00 16.24
C MET A 59 1.82 5.64 16.63
N LEU A 60 1.62 4.64 15.77
CA LEU A 60 2.16 3.30 15.99
C LEU A 60 3.55 3.18 15.37
N ARG A 61 4.58 3.22 16.22
CA ARG A 61 5.98 3.05 15.77
C ARG A 61 6.32 1.57 15.54
N SER A 62 6.91 1.28 14.38
CA SER A 62 7.46 -0.05 14.10
C SER A 62 8.86 -0.18 14.69
N GLN A 63 9.12 -1.26 15.42
CA GLN A 63 10.50 -1.60 15.84
C GLN A 63 11.33 -2.20 14.70
N ASN A 64 10.69 -2.56 13.58
CA ASN A 64 11.35 -3.11 12.41
C ASN A 64 11.61 -2.01 11.39
N LYS A 65 12.87 -1.87 10.96
CA LYS A 65 13.23 -1.05 9.80
C LYS A 65 12.62 -1.63 8.52
N THR A 66 12.25 -0.74 7.60
CA THR A 66 11.78 -1.10 6.28
C THR A 66 12.92 -1.06 5.27
N ASN A 67 12.93 -2.00 4.33
CA ASN A 67 13.81 -1.98 3.16
C ASN A 67 13.08 -1.44 1.90
N TYR A 68 11.79 -1.15 2.03
CA TYR A 68 11.01 -0.54 0.96
C TYR A 68 11.48 0.89 0.68
N LYS A 69 11.42 1.29 -0.58
CA LYS A 69 11.89 2.60 -1.07
C LYS A 69 10.75 3.44 -1.61
N THR A 70 9.68 2.80 -2.07
CA THR A 70 8.55 3.46 -2.72
C THR A 70 7.23 2.98 -2.13
N SER A 71 6.14 3.65 -2.51
CA SER A 71 4.79 3.20 -2.19
C SER A 71 4.47 1.84 -2.84
N SER A 72 3.38 1.19 -2.42
CA SER A 72 2.98 -0.10 -2.98
C SER A 72 2.65 -0.02 -4.47
N THR A 73 3.03 -1.07 -5.20
CA THR A 73 2.54 -1.37 -6.54
C THR A 73 1.03 -1.59 -6.48
N ILE A 74 0.29 -0.93 -7.37
CA ILE A 74 -1.15 -1.06 -7.48
C ILE A 74 -1.45 -1.59 -8.88
N ILE A 75 -2.11 -2.74 -8.93
CA ILE A 75 -2.67 -3.30 -10.15
C ILE A 75 -4.19 -3.29 -10.05
N LYS A 76 -4.85 -3.08 -11.17
CA LYS A 76 -6.29 -3.28 -11.33
C LYS A 76 -6.50 -4.63 -12.01
N VAL A 77 -7.29 -5.47 -11.37
CA VAL A 77 -7.65 -6.79 -11.89
C VAL A 77 -9.10 -6.74 -12.35
N THR A 78 -9.37 -7.16 -13.58
CA THR A 78 -10.71 -7.30 -14.13
C THR A 78 -10.73 -8.54 -15.01
N ASP A 79 -11.47 -9.56 -14.60
CA ASP A 79 -11.48 -10.88 -15.25
C ASP A 79 -10.06 -11.46 -15.40
N ASN A 80 -9.60 -11.73 -16.62
CA ASN A 80 -8.26 -12.20 -16.94
C ASN A 80 -7.29 -11.08 -17.36
N LYS A 81 -7.62 -9.83 -17.04
CA LYS A 81 -6.84 -8.65 -17.39
C LYS A 81 -6.27 -7.96 -16.15
N ILE A 82 -5.01 -7.56 -16.24
CA ILE A 82 -4.28 -6.82 -15.23
C ILE A 82 -3.73 -5.54 -15.84
N GLU A 83 -4.10 -4.41 -15.25
CA GLU A 83 -3.64 -3.07 -15.62
C GLU A 83 -2.77 -2.49 -14.50
N LEU A 84 -1.56 -2.02 -14.82
CA LEU A 84 -0.70 -1.34 -13.85
C LEU A 84 -1.22 0.08 -13.59
N LEU A 85 -1.70 0.35 -12.38
CA LEU A 85 -2.12 1.70 -11.98
C LEU A 85 -0.98 2.52 -11.40
N ARG A 86 -0.06 1.87 -10.68
CA ARG A 86 1.15 2.50 -10.13
C ARG A 86 2.21 1.43 -9.88
N GLU A 87 3.44 1.69 -10.32
CA GLU A 87 4.57 0.82 -9.98
C GLU A 87 5.20 1.24 -8.64
N GLY A 88 5.46 0.25 -7.79
CA GLY A 88 6.21 0.41 -6.53
C GLY A 88 7.43 -0.51 -6.48
N ASP A 89 7.71 -1.01 -5.27
CA ASP A 89 8.87 -1.90 -5.05
C ASP A 89 8.69 -3.30 -5.64
N ILE A 90 7.45 -3.78 -5.80
CA ILE A 90 7.16 -5.01 -6.55
C ILE A 90 7.06 -4.61 -8.03
N LYS A 91 8.03 -5.04 -8.83
CA LYS A 91 8.06 -4.67 -10.25
C LYS A 91 6.93 -5.33 -11.01
N PHE A 92 6.36 -4.61 -11.97
CA PHE A 92 5.24 -5.16 -12.74
C PHE A 92 5.69 -6.40 -13.51
N GLU A 93 6.93 -6.42 -14.00
CA GLU A 93 7.50 -7.62 -14.63
C GLU A 93 7.60 -8.82 -13.69
N GLU A 94 7.95 -8.63 -12.41
CA GLU A 94 7.92 -9.73 -11.43
C GLU A 94 6.49 -10.30 -11.30
N ILE A 95 5.47 -9.45 -11.37
CA ILE A 95 4.06 -9.89 -11.35
C ILE A 95 3.74 -10.70 -12.62
N LYS A 96 4.15 -10.23 -13.81
CA LYS A 96 3.93 -10.95 -15.08
C LYS A 96 4.61 -12.32 -15.08
N GLU A 97 5.85 -12.40 -14.63
CA GLU A 97 6.61 -13.64 -14.51
C GLU A 97 5.92 -14.65 -13.60
N ARG A 98 5.34 -14.21 -12.49
CA ARG A 98 4.66 -15.10 -11.53
C ARG A 98 3.29 -15.58 -12.00
N LEU A 99 2.57 -14.78 -12.78
CA LEU A 99 1.24 -15.11 -13.26
C LEU A 99 1.25 -15.86 -14.59
N GLY A 100 2.27 -15.65 -15.42
CA GLY A 100 2.50 -16.42 -16.64
C GLY A 100 1.55 -16.07 -17.79
N THR A 101 1.19 -17.08 -18.59
CA THR A 101 0.38 -16.91 -19.80
C THR A 101 -1.12 -17.00 -19.52
N GLY A 102 -1.96 -16.55 -20.47
CA GLY A 102 -3.42 -16.56 -20.33
C GLY A 102 -4.01 -15.33 -19.62
N ILE A 103 -3.14 -14.43 -19.14
CA ILE A 103 -3.49 -13.12 -18.60
C ILE A 103 -3.13 -12.04 -19.62
N ILE A 104 -3.99 -11.02 -19.74
CA ILE A 104 -3.74 -9.82 -20.54
C ILE A 104 -3.11 -8.77 -19.62
N TYR A 105 -1.94 -8.27 -20.00
CA TYR A 105 -1.19 -7.26 -19.23
C TYR A 105 -1.20 -5.93 -19.96
N GLU A 106 -1.62 -4.87 -19.26
CA GLU A 106 -1.65 -3.48 -19.73
C GLU A 106 -0.90 -2.53 -18.78
#